data_AF-A0A7S0WMM1-F1
#
_entry.id   AF-A0A7S0WMM1-F1
#
_cell.length_a   1.000
_cell.length_b   1.000
_cell.length_c   1.000
_cell.angle_alpha   90.00
_cell.angle_beta   90.00
_cell.angle_gamma   90.00
#
_symmetry.space_group_name_H-M   'P 1'
#
loop_
_entity.id
_entity.type
_entity.pdbx_description
1 polymer ?
#
loop_
_entity_poly.entity_id
_entity_poly.type
_entity_poly.pdbx_seq_one_letter_code
_entity_poly.pdbx_strand_id
1 'polypeptide(L)'
;MDRTLSSAQSFLQGLFPADPSTFSEASGVGLPGGVVPIPVYSQALDNDHLLRAYDKCPKLTRNLEAFYSSQEFMEHEYTYRALLSELSGAMGEPVSLKDFFNAFDRLHLRRAEPENPAPGGGSDVPLLDDATWSQVK
;
A
#
# COMPACT_ATOMS: atom_id res chain seq x y z
N MET A 1 2.09 1.56 -9.20
CA MET A 1 1.74 0.38 -10.03
C MET A 1 2.91 -0.59 -10.07
N ASP A 2 4.14 -0.08 -10.11
CA ASP A 2 5.39 -0.87 -10.16
C ASP A 2 5.46 -1.94 -9.07
N ARG A 3 5.12 -1.62 -7.82
CA ARG A 3 5.14 -2.62 -6.73
C ARG A 3 4.34 -3.88 -7.04
N THR A 4 3.15 -3.78 -7.65
CA THR A 4 2.32 -4.96 -7.94
C THR A 4 2.84 -5.75 -9.13
N LEU A 5 3.41 -5.07 -10.12
CA LEU A 5 4.05 -5.72 -11.27
C LEU A 5 5.32 -6.47 -10.84
N SER A 6 6.20 -5.82 -10.08
CA SER A 6 7.42 -6.43 -9.55
C SER A 6 7.12 -7.59 -8.59
N SER A 7 6.10 -7.46 -7.73
CA SER A 7 5.67 -8.58 -6.87
C SER A 7 5.13 -9.75 -7.69
N ALA A 8 4.31 -9.50 -8.72
CA ALA A 8 3.81 -10.56 -9.59
C ALA A 8 4.94 -11.27 -10.34
N GLN A 9 5.91 -10.52 -10.86
CA GLN A 9 7.10 -11.08 -11.51
C GLN A 9 7.93 -11.92 -10.53
N SER A 10 8.18 -11.40 -9.32
CA SER A 10 8.94 -12.12 -8.29
C SER A 10 8.23 -13.41 -7.87
N PHE A 11 6.91 -13.36 -7.72
CA PHE A 11 6.10 -14.55 -7.44
C PHE A 11 6.19 -15.58 -8.56
N LEU A 12 6.06 -15.15 -9.82
CA LEU A 12 6.13 -16.03 -10.99
C LEU A 12 7.51 -16.66 -11.17
N GLN A 13 8.59 -15.97 -10.80
CA GLN A 13 9.94 -16.54 -10.77
C GLN A 13 10.10 -17.65 -9.72
N GLY A 14 9.35 -17.59 -8.61
CA GLY A 14 9.30 -18.69 -7.65
C GLY A 14 8.41 -19.85 -8.12
N LEU A 15 7.31 -19.55 -8.79
CA LEU A 15 6.34 -20.55 -9.27
C LEU A 15 6.84 -21.32 -10.51
N PHE A 16 7.53 -20.61 -11.41
CA PHE A 16 8.17 -21.14 -12.61
C PHE A 16 9.68 -20.88 -12.50
N PRO A 17 10.38 -21.68 -11.67
CA PRO A 17 11.80 -21.48 -11.43
C PRO A 17 12.60 -21.68 -12.72
N ALA A 18 13.75 -21.01 -12.78
CA ALA A 18 14.66 -21.14 -13.91
C ALA A 18 15.18 -22.58 -14.03
N ASP A 19 15.17 -23.11 -15.24
CA ASP A 19 15.71 -24.44 -15.56
C ASP A 19 16.84 -24.29 -16.57
N PRO A 20 18.11 -24.33 -16.14
CA PRO A 20 19.27 -24.17 -17.02
C PRO A 20 19.31 -25.18 -18.18
N SER A 21 18.65 -26.32 -18.07
CA SER A 21 18.59 -27.32 -19.14
C SER A 21 17.76 -26.85 -20.36
N THR A 22 16.91 -25.85 -20.18
CA THR A 22 16.10 -25.23 -21.24
C THR A 22 16.87 -24.19 -22.07
N PHE A 23 18.08 -23.84 -21.65
CA PHE A 23 18.95 -22.89 -22.34
C PHE A 23 20.07 -23.60 -23.08
N SER A 24 20.28 -23.22 -24.35
CA SER A 24 21.42 -23.66 -25.15
C SER A 24 21.95 -22.49 -25.95
N GLU A 25 23.12 -22.02 -25.55
CA GLU A 25 23.85 -20.95 -26.25
C GLU A 25 24.24 -21.38 -27.67
N ALA A 26 24.66 -22.63 -27.84
CA ALA A 26 25.09 -23.17 -29.14
C ALA A 26 23.94 -23.25 -30.16
N SER A 27 22.70 -23.47 -29.72
CA SER A 27 21.51 -23.50 -30.60
C SER A 27 20.68 -22.22 -30.55
N GLY A 28 21.02 -21.25 -29.70
CA GLY A 28 20.25 -20.01 -29.51
C GLY A 28 18.85 -20.22 -28.94
N VAL A 29 18.61 -21.32 -28.22
CA VAL A 29 17.29 -21.67 -27.65
C VAL A 29 17.25 -21.30 -26.18
N GLY A 30 16.14 -20.68 -25.75
CA GLY A 30 15.90 -20.29 -24.35
C GLY A 30 16.55 -18.95 -23.98
N LEU A 31 16.34 -18.53 -22.72
CA LEU A 31 16.97 -17.34 -22.15
C LEU A 31 18.17 -17.72 -21.26
N PRO A 32 19.17 -16.84 -21.11
CA PRO A 32 20.30 -17.08 -20.21
C PRO A 32 19.84 -17.49 -18.81
N GLY A 33 20.47 -18.54 -18.27
CA GLY A 33 20.12 -19.10 -16.96
C GLY A 33 18.84 -19.95 -16.94
N GLY A 34 18.17 -20.16 -18.07
CA GLY A 34 16.95 -20.96 -18.15
C GLY A 34 15.70 -20.25 -17.62
N VAL A 35 15.73 -18.91 -17.58
CA VAL A 35 14.61 -18.10 -17.08
C VAL A 35 13.43 -18.19 -18.03
N VAL A 36 12.22 -18.34 -17.48
CA VAL A 36 10.97 -18.37 -18.25
C VAL A 36 10.23 -17.03 -18.08
N PRO A 37 10.08 -16.22 -19.13
CA PRO A 37 9.33 -14.98 -19.04
C PRO A 37 7.82 -15.30 -19.06
N ILE A 38 7.14 -14.99 -17.96
CA ILE A 38 5.68 -15.14 -17.87
C ILE A 38 5.04 -13.75 -18.04
N PRO A 39 4.14 -13.57 -19.03
CA PRO A 39 3.51 -12.28 -19.26
C PRO A 39 2.59 -11.91 -18.09
N VAL A 40 2.79 -10.70 -17.55
CA VAL A 40 1.91 -10.09 -16.55
C VAL A 40 1.06 -9.03 -17.25
N TYR A 41 -0.22 -9.34 -17.43
CA TYR A 41 -1.17 -8.40 -18.04
C TYR A 41 -1.61 -7.35 -17.02
N SER A 42 -1.78 -6.13 -17.49
CA SER A 42 -2.25 -5.03 -16.67
C SER A 42 -3.02 -4.00 -17.50
N GLN A 43 -3.74 -3.13 -16.81
CA GLN A 43 -4.56 -2.08 -17.41
C GLN A 43 -4.22 -0.73 -16.76
N ALA A 44 -4.39 0.36 -17.51
CA ALA A 44 -4.26 1.70 -16.97
C ALA A 44 -5.23 1.89 -15.80
N LEU A 45 -4.77 2.54 -14.72
CA LEU A 45 -5.52 2.69 -13.47
C LEU A 45 -6.93 3.28 -13.68
N ASP A 46 -7.08 4.19 -14.64
CA ASP A 46 -8.36 4.85 -14.89
C ASP A 46 -9.43 3.90 -15.45
N ASN A 47 -9.01 2.83 -16.09
CA ASN A 47 -9.86 1.84 -16.77
C ASN A 47 -9.88 0.49 -16.06
N ASP A 48 -9.17 0.33 -14.93
CA ASP A 48 -9.11 -0.93 -14.19
C ASP A 48 -10.38 -1.14 -13.35
N HIS A 49 -11.42 -1.64 -14.01
CA HIS A 49 -12.69 -1.97 -13.35
C HIS A 49 -12.67 -3.32 -12.64
N LEU A 50 -11.62 -4.13 -12.81
CA LEU A 50 -11.55 -5.46 -12.21
C LEU A 50 -10.94 -5.39 -10.80
N LEU A 51 -9.79 -4.74 -10.66
CA LEU A 51 -9.07 -4.64 -9.40
C LEU A 51 -9.40 -3.35 -8.64
N ARG A 52 -9.82 -2.29 -9.34
CA ARG A 52 -10.09 -0.97 -8.76
C ARG A 52 -11.54 -0.49 -8.93
N ALA A 53 -12.49 -1.42 -9.02
CA ALA A 53 -13.92 -1.10 -9.14
C ALA A 53 -14.44 -0.12 -8.07
N TYR A 54 -13.84 -0.13 -6.87
CA TYR A 54 -14.31 0.63 -5.71
C TYR A 54 -14.25 2.15 -5.90
N ASP A 55 -13.27 2.69 -6.63
CA ASP A 55 -13.17 4.13 -6.89
C ASP A 55 -13.94 4.58 -8.15
N LYS A 56 -14.55 3.64 -8.87
CA LYS A 56 -15.34 3.87 -10.09
C LYS A 56 -16.85 3.72 -9.89
N CYS A 57 -17.32 3.46 -8.67
CA CYS A 57 -18.72 3.19 -8.36
C CYS A 57 -19.41 4.38 -7.64
N PRO A 58 -20.23 5.20 -8.33
CA PRO A 58 -20.86 6.37 -7.72
C PRO A 58 -21.84 6.03 -6.58
N LYS A 59 -22.39 4.81 -6.57
CA LYS A 59 -23.23 4.34 -5.47
C LYS A 59 -22.39 4.08 -4.21
N LEU A 60 -21.20 3.49 -4.37
CA LEU A 60 -20.28 3.27 -3.25
C LEU A 60 -19.79 4.61 -2.69
N THR A 61 -19.41 5.56 -3.55
CA THR A 61 -19.00 6.91 -3.11
C THR A 61 -20.08 7.57 -2.24
N ARG A 62 -21.33 7.59 -2.70
CA ARG A 62 -22.45 8.15 -1.92
C ARG A 62 -22.69 7.43 -0.60
N ASN A 63 -22.55 6.09 -0.58
CA ASN A 63 -22.69 5.32 0.65
C ASN A 63 -21.56 5.62 1.64
N LEU A 64 -20.33 5.81 1.17
CA LEU A 64 -19.19 6.20 2.00
C LEU A 64 -19.37 7.62 2.55
N GLU A 65 -19.80 8.58 1.73
CA GLU A 65 -20.14 9.93 2.18
C GLU A 65 -21.22 9.92 3.26
N ALA A 66 -22.29 9.15 3.05
CA ALA A 66 -23.35 8.97 4.04
C ALA A 66 -22.82 8.37 5.34
N PHE A 67 -21.96 7.34 5.25
CA PHE A 67 -21.30 6.72 6.40
C PHE A 67 -20.42 7.72 7.17
N TYR A 68 -19.57 8.48 6.49
CA TYR A 68 -18.70 9.49 7.14
C TYR A 68 -19.50 10.66 7.74
N SER A 69 -20.71 10.92 7.25
CA SER A 69 -21.63 11.90 7.85
C SER A 69 -22.55 11.33 8.93
N SER A 70 -22.47 10.02 9.20
CA SER A 70 -23.32 9.37 10.19
C SER A 70 -22.96 9.79 11.61
N GLN A 71 -23.95 9.76 12.51
CA GLN A 71 -23.73 10.07 13.92
C GLN A 71 -22.70 9.12 14.56
N GLU A 72 -22.78 7.83 14.24
CA GLU A 72 -21.84 6.82 14.71
C GLU A 72 -20.38 7.19 14.34
N PHE A 73 -20.12 7.53 13.08
CA PHE A 73 -18.78 7.90 12.65
C PHE A 73 -18.27 9.16 13.36
N MET A 74 -19.11 10.20 13.45
CA MET A 74 -18.75 11.45 14.13
C MET A 74 -18.49 11.26 15.63
N GLU A 75 -19.25 10.40 16.31
CA GLU A 75 -19.03 10.07 17.72
C GLU A 75 -17.71 9.32 17.93
N HIS A 76 -17.37 8.39 17.04
CA HIS A 76 -16.09 7.71 17.04
C HIS A 76 -14.92 8.68 16.80
N GLU A 77 -15.03 9.56 15.81
CA GLU A 77 -14.00 10.57 15.54
C GLU A 77 -13.82 11.53 16.73
N TYR A 78 -14.91 11.95 17.37
CA TYR A 78 -14.87 12.77 18.59
C TYR A 78 -14.22 12.06 19.78
N THR A 79 -14.42 10.75 19.90
CA THR A 79 -13.83 9.91 20.95
C THR A 79 -12.30 9.88 20.84
N TYR A 80 -11.77 9.80 19.62
CA TYR A 80 -10.33 9.73 19.36
C TYR A 80 -9.66 11.07 19.05
N ARG A 81 -10.38 12.20 19.18
CA ARG A 81 -9.88 13.53 18.79
C ARG A 81 -8.54 13.91 19.41
N ALA A 82 -8.27 13.47 20.65
CA ALA A 82 -7.02 13.77 21.33
C ALA A 82 -5.83 13.07 20.66
N LEU A 83 -5.98 11.78 20.36
CA LEU A 83 -4.99 11.00 19.62
C LEU A 83 -4.80 11.56 18.20
N LEU A 84 -5.89 11.86 17.49
CA LEU A 84 -5.83 12.45 16.14
C LEU A 84 -5.09 13.80 16.14
N SER A 85 -5.29 14.61 17.17
CA SER A 85 -4.56 15.88 17.36
C SER A 85 -3.07 15.66 17.63
N GLU A 86 -2.71 14.68 18.45
CA GLU A 86 -1.31 14.32 18.71
C GLU A 86 -0.62 13.84 17.44
N LEU A 87 -1.26 12.94 16.70
CA LEU A 87 -0.77 12.43 15.42
C LEU A 87 -0.62 13.54 14.38
N SER A 88 -1.58 14.47 14.32
CA SER A 88 -1.49 15.62 13.42
C SER A 88 -0.29 16.51 13.73
N GLY A 89 -0.04 16.75 15.02
CA GLY A 89 1.15 17.50 15.47
C GLY A 89 2.45 16.78 15.16
N ALA A 90 2.48 15.46 15.36
CA ALA A 90 3.63 14.61 15.08
C ALA A 90 3.95 14.53 13.57
N MET A 91 2.93 14.42 12.72
CA MET A 91 3.10 14.25 11.27
C MET A 91 3.24 15.58 10.51
N GLY A 92 2.91 16.72 11.14
CA GLY A 92 2.92 18.02 10.47
C GLY A 92 1.80 18.22 9.44
N GLU A 93 0.80 17.33 9.41
CA GLU A 93 -0.37 17.39 8.53
C GLU A 93 -1.63 16.97 9.31
N PRO A 94 -2.83 17.43 8.91
CA PRO A 94 -4.07 17.02 9.57
C PRO A 94 -4.34 15.52 9.42
N VAL A 95 -4.60 14.83 10.53
CA VAL A 95 -5.02 13.43 10.58
C VAL A 95 -6.48 13.36 11.02
N SER A 96 -7.33 12.82 10.15
CA SER A 96 -8.75 12.56 10.44
C SER A 96 -8.98 11.06 10.64
N LEU A 97 -10.13 10.68 11.22
CA LEU A 97 -10.48 9.26 11.30
C LEU A 97 -10.70 8.66 9.89
N LYS A 98 -11.22 9.47 8.97
CA LYS A 98 -11.45 9.08 7.56
C LYS A 98 -10.15 8.72 6.84
N ASP A 99 -9.09 9.48 7.09
CA ASP A 99 -7.78 9.32 6.42
C ASP A 99 -6.75 8.61 7.31
N PHE A 100 -7.17 8.10 8.47
CA PHE A 100 -6.29 7.49 9.49
C PHE A 100 -5.42 6.37 8.93
N PHE A 101 -5.94 5.59 7.97
CA PHE A 101 -5.18 4.52 7.35
C PHE A 101 -3.90 5.02 6.66
N ASN A 102 -3.92 6.21 6.06
CA ASN A 102 -2.73 6.80 5.43
C ASN A 102 -1.69 7.20 6.48
N ALA A 103 -2.14 7.71 7.64
CA ALA A 103 -1.27 8.01 8.77
C ALA A 103 -0.67 6.73 9.35
N PHE A 104 -1.51 5.72 9.59
CA PHE A 104 -1.09 4.41 10.07
C PHE A 104 -0.03 3.77 9.16
N ASP A 105 -0.27 3.74 7.85
CA ASP A 105 0.65 3.12 6.88
C ASP A 105 2.03 3.79 6.91
N ARG A 106 2.08 5.13 6.96
CA ARG A 106 3.34 5.88 7.07
C ARG A 106 4.08 5.57 8.37
N LEU A 107 3.37 5.58 9.50
CA LEU A 107 3.96 5.28 10.81
C LEU A 107 4.45 3.83 10.90
N HIS A 108 3.67 2.90 10.35
CA HIS A 108 4.01 1.48 10.29
C HIS A 108 5.26 1.24 9.45
N LEU A 109 5.33 1.81 8.24
CA LEU A 109 6.49 1.72 7.37
C LEU A 109 7.72 2.35 8.04
N ARG A 110 7.57 3.52 8.69
CA ARG A 110 8.67 4.16 9.43
C ARG A 110 9.20 3.30 10.57
N ARG A 111 8.33 2.56 11.25
CA ARG A 111 8.69 1.64 12.34
C ARG A 111 9.34 0.36 11.81
N ALA A 112 8.84 -0.18 10.70
CA ALA A 112 9.36 -1.40 10.08
C ALA A 112 10.74 -1.18 9.44
N GLU A 113 10.96 0.00 8.84
CA GLU A 113 12.19 0.35 8.12
C GLU A 113 12.77 1.70 8.62
N PRO A 114 13.38 1.75 9.83
CA PRO A 114 13.84 3.01 10.43
C PRO A 114 14.98 3.69 9.66
N GLU A 115 15.71 2.96 8.84
CA GLU A 115 16.85 3.47 8.06
C GLU A 115 16.49 3.85 6.62
N ASN A 116 15.31 3.42 6.14
CA ASN A 116 14.88 3.60 4.76
C ASN A 116 13.42 4.10 4.70
N PRO A 117 13.19 5.40 5.00
CA PRO A 117 11.84 5.95 4.95
C PRO A 117 11.27 5.85 3.53
N ALA A 118 9.98 5.50 3.43
CA ALA A 118 9.32 5.28 2.15
C ALA A 118 9.43 6.51 1.22
N PRO A 119 9.50 6.35 -0.11
CA PRO A 119 9.55 7.47 -1.04
C PRO A 119 8.28 8.33 -0.88
N GLY A 120 8.45 9.59 -0.45
CA GLY A 120 7.35 10.51 -0.14
C GLY A 120 6.94 10.57 1.33
N GLY A 121 7.42 9.65 2.16
CA GLY A 121 7.48 9.80 3.62
C GLY A 121 8.83 10.43 3.94
N GLY A 122 8.85 11.74 4.20
CA GLY A 122 10.08 12.39 4.63
C GLY A 122 10.65 11.70 5.87
N SER A 123 11.94 11.90 6.12
CA SER A 123 12.58 11.73 7.43
C SER A 123 11.84 12.40 8.60
N ASP A 124 10.81 13.19 8.27
CA ASP A 124 10.03 14.07 9.13
C ASP A 124 8.89 13.35 9.85
N VAL A 125 8.54 12.11 9.48
CA VAL A 125 7.58 11.31 10.26
C VAL A 125 8.29 10.74 11.50
N PRO A 126 7.90 11.16 12.73
CA PRO A 126 8.61 10.78 13.93
C PRO A 126 8.39 9.30 14.27
N LEU A 127 9.40 8.71 14.92
CA LEU A 127 9.21 7.45 15.61
C LEU A 127 8.35 7.70 16.85
N LEU A 128 7.15 7.15 16.85
CA LEU A 128 6.28 7.17 18.03
C LEU A 128 6.87 6.29 19.12
N ASP A 129 6.69 6.69 20.38
CA ASP A 129 7.00 5.81 21.50
C ASP A 129 6.03 4.62 21.57
N ASP A 130 6.38 3.61 22.37
CA ASP A 130 5.59 2.40 22.47
C ASP A 130 4.20 2.61 23.11
N ALA A 131 4.04 3.67 23.93
CA ALA A 131 2.78 3.99 24.57
C ALA A 131 1.79 4.58 23.55
N THR A 132 2.21 5.55 22.74
CA THR A 132 1.41 6.12 21.65
C THR A 132 1.17 5.07 20.57
N TRP A 133 2.16 4.26 20.21
CA TRP A 133 1.98 3.17 19.23
C TRP A 133 0.93 2.14 19.68
N SER A 134 0.84 1.85 20.98
CA SER A 134 -0.14 0.90 21.50
C SER A 134 -1.61 1.33 21.32
N GLN A 135 -1.84 2.62 21.09
CA GLN A 135 -3.17 3.20 20.85
C GLN A 135 -3.52 3.31 19.36
N VAL A 136 -2.53 3.12 18.48
CA VAL A 136 -2.64 3.24 17.02
C VAL A 136 -2.97 1.89 16.35
N LYS A 137 -2.76 0.76 17.05
CA LYS A 137 -3.08 -0.61 16.62
C LYS A 137 -4.53 -1.01 16.94
#